data_AF-A0A7J7C9A1-F1
#
_entry.id   AF-A0A7J7C9A1-F1
#
_cell.length_a   1.000
_cell.length_b   1.000
_cell.length_c   1.000
_cell.angle_alpha   90.00
_cell.angle_beta   90.00
_cell.angle_gamma   90.00
#
_symmetry.space_group_name_H-M   'P 1'
#
loop_
_entity.id
_entity.type
_entity.pdbx_description
1 polymer ?
#
loop_
_entity_poly.entity_id
_entity_poly.type
_entity_poly.pdbx_seq_one_letter_code
_entity_poly.pdbx_strand_id
1 'polypeptide(L)'
;MVFSANPLSLSVPDPAFDSWLRDSGYLDLLDHRSSSTATASTTTNASAKDDANNSDNFFFQFVPSFLSRLGIILSLLTLSPFSKLTTDDLSGETPSWTSGYLGNFGSYSFPSSAEQARLRVQENIKRYARNYASLFILFFACSLYQMPVALVGLLSSLALWDLFRFCSDRWGFERHPVTRQVLVRTVQCATVVILLLLKIQMAIFYALAVTYAVMMLHATLRKLTPMKQPSRGKWK
;
A
#
# COMPACT_ATOMS: atom_id res chain seq x y z
N MET A 1 2.85 -11.31 -25.46
CA MET A 1 1.99 -11.01 -26.62
C MET A 1 0.70 -10.46 -26.05
N VAL A 2 0.47 -9.15 -26.18
CA VAL A 2 -0.78 -8.50 -25.73
C VAL A 2 -1.78 -8.68 -26.87
N PHE A 3 -2.82 -9.49 -26.66
CA PHE A 3 -3.90 -9.62 -27.62
C PHE A 3 -4.68 -8.30 -27.67
N SER A 4 -4.80 -7.70 -28.87
CA SER A 4 -5.68 -6.55 -29.05
C SER A 4 -7.12 -7.01 -28.87
N ALA A 5 -7.93 -6.27 -28.12
CA ALA A 5 -9.33 -6.60 -27.90
C ALA A 5 -10.10 -6.75 -29.24
N ASN A 6 -10.93 -7.79 -29.33
CA ASN A 6 -11.74 -8.07 -30.51
C ASN A 6 -12.75 -6.92 -30.72
N PRO A 7 -12.71 -6.20 -31.86
CA PRO A 7 -13.60 -5.05 -32.10
C PRO A 7 -15.10 -5.42 -32.20
N LEU A 8 -15.42 -6.71 -32.26
CA LEU A 8 -16.79 -7.24 -32.27
C LEU A 8 -17.23 -7.84 -30.93
N SER A 9 -16.37 -7.82 -29.89
CA SER A 9 -16.80 -8.30 -28.57
C SER A 9 -17.73 -7.26 -27.91
N LEU A 10 -18.98 -7.66 -27.68
CA LEU A 10 -19.94 -6.89 -26.88
C LEU A 10 -19.57 -6.78 -25.39
N SER A 11 -18.54 -7.52 -24.95
CA SER A 11 -17.94 -7.35 -23.63
C SER A 11 -16.97 -6.18 -23.65
N VAL A 12 -17.23 -5.18 -22.80
CA VAL A 12 -16.27 -4.12 -22.52
C VAL A 12 -15.06 -4.75 -21.82
N PRO A 13 -13.82 -4.51 -22.29
CA PRO A 13 -12.63 -4.98 -21.58
C PRO A 13 -12.62 -4.45 -20.14
N ASP A 14 -12.30 -5.31 -19.16
CA ASP A 14 -12.23 -4.96 -17.74
C ASP A 14 -11.55 -3.61 -17.44
N PRO A 15 -10.39 -3.25 -18.06
CA PRO A 15 -9.79 -1.93 -17.79
C PRO A 15 -10.64 -0.75 -18.29
N ALA A 16 -11.36 -0.92 -19.40
CA ALA A 16 -12.24 0.11 -19.96
C ALA A 16 -13.56 0.23 -19.17
N PHE A 17 -14.05 -0.89 -18.62
CA PHE A 17 -15.21 -0.89 -17.73
C PHE A 17 -14.87 -0.27 -16.36
N ASP A 18 -13.71 -0.63 -15.80
CA ASP A 18 -13.19 -0.04 -14.56
C ASP A 18 -12.97 1.48 -14.71
N SER A 19 -12.43 1.94 -15.85
CA SER A 19 -12.27 3.37 -16.11
C SER A 19 -13.62 4.06 -16.29
N TRP A 20 -14.57 3.45 -16.99
CA TRP A 20 -15.91 4.00 -17.16
C TRP A 20 -16.68 4.12 -15.84
N LEU A 21 -16.58 3.13 -14.95
CA LEU A 21 -17.19 3.16 -13.62
C LEU A 21 -16.64 4.28 -12.74
N ARG A 22 -15.34 4.57 -12.86
CA ARG A 22 -14.68 5.69 -12.19
C ARG A 22 -15.10 7.03 -12.79
N ASP A 23 -15.06 7.15 -14.11
CA ASP A 23 -15.35 8.41 -14.82
C ASP A 23 -16.82 8.82 -14.74
N SER A 24 -17.71 7.84 -14.64
CA SER A 24 -19.15 8.08 -14.51
C SER A 24 -19.56 8.47 -13.08
N GLY A 25 -18.63 8.49 -12.12
CA GLY A 25 -18.94 8.72 -10.70
C GLY A 25 -19.86 7.65 -10.09
N TYR A 26 -20.01 6.51 -10.76
CA TYR A 26 -20.98 5.48 -10.37
C TYR A 26 -20.57 4.79 -9.07
N LEU A 27 -19.26 4.72 -8.81
CA LEU A 27 -18.72 4.24 -7.53
C LEU A 27 -19.14 5.12 -6.35
N ASP A 28 -19.28 6.44 -6.54
CA ASP A 28 -19.74 7.38 -5.50
C ASP A 28 -21.25 7.24 -5.25
N LEU A 29 -22.03 6.96 -6.30
CA LEU A 29 -23.48 6.70 -6.16
C LEU A 29 -23.77 5.39 -5.42
N LEU A 30 -22.97 4.34 -5.66
CA LEU A 30 -23.05 3.10 -4.90
C LEU A 30 -22.68 3.31 -3.42
N ASP A 31 -21.74 4.22 -3.13
CA ASP A 31 -21.38 4.62 -1.77
C ASP A 31 -22.57 5.28 -1.06
N HIS A 32 -23.24 6.23 -1.73
CA HIS A 32 -24.43 6.90 -1.20
C HIS A 32 -25.63 5.96 -0.99
N ARG A 33 -25.89 5.04 -1.93
CA ARG A 33 -27.02 4.09 -1.82
C ARG A 33 -26.79 3.02 -0.74
N SER A 34 -25.55 2.60 -0.53
CA SER A 34 -25.21 1.70 0.57
C SER A 34 -25.38 2.40 1.92
N SER A 35 -25.03 3.69 2.00
CA SER A 35 -25.22 4.48 3.22
C SER A 35 -26.71 4.70 3.58
N SER A 36 -27.59 4.94 2.62
CA SER A 36 -29.03 5.14 2.88
C SER A 36 -29.76 3.85 3.27
N THR A 37 -29.33 2.71 2.76
CA THR A 37 -29.92 1.40 3.08
C THR A 37 -29.59 0.96 4.51
N ALA A 38 -28.37 1.26 5.00
CA ALA A 38 -27.98 0.98 6.39
C ALA A 38 -28.72 1.87 7.41
N THR A 39 -29.07 3.10 7.04
CA THR A 39 -29.88 3.99 7.89
C THR A 39 -31.34 3.53 7.95
N ALA A 40 -31.90 3.02 6.84
CA ALA A 40 -33.29 2.54 6.77
C ALA A 40 -33.53 1.26 7.60
N SER A 41 -32.52 0.41 7.79
CA SER A 41 -32.60 -0.74 8.70
C SER A 41 -32.63 -0.38 10.19
N THR A 42 -32.43 0.90 10.55
CA THR A 42 -32.44 1.36 11.96
C THR A 42 -33.79 1.95 12.38
N THR A 43 -34.73 2.21 11.45
CA THR A 43 -35.96 2.97 11.74
C THR A 43 -37.25 2.14 11.80
N THR A 44 -37.19 0.82 11.70
CA THR A 44 -38.38 -0.05 11.84
C THR A 44 -38.26 -0.86 13.13
N ASN A 45 -38.65 -0.23 14.24
CA ASN A 45 -39.29 -0.81 15.43
C ASN A 45 -39.15 0.17 16.61
N ALA A 46 -40.02 1.17 16.67
CA ALA A 46 -40.16 2.02 17.85
C ALA A 46 -41.64 2.15 18.22
N SER A 47 -42.18 1.10 18.84
CA SER A 47 -43.35 1.20 19.72
C SER A 47 -43.22 0.18 20.86
N ALA A 48 -42.42 0.51 21.86
CA ALA A 48 -42.59 0.01 23.22
C ALA A 48 -41.78 0.90 24.16
N LYS A 49 -42.47 1.48 25.15
CA LYS A 49 -41.88 2.07 26.35
C LYS A 49 -41.16 0.95 27.11
N ASP A 50 -39.97 1.23 27.63
CA ASP A 50 -39.68 1.03 29.05
C ASP A 50 -38.29 1.53 29.43
N ASP A 51 -38.26 2.22 30.57
CA ASP A 51 -37.08 2.60 31.34
C ASP A 51 -36.42 1.35 31.94
N ALA A 52 -35.11 1.14 31.69
CA ALA A 52 -34.11 0.65 32.65
C ALA A 52 -32.80 0.19 31.98
N ASN A 53 -31.68 0.57 32.60
CA ASN A 53 -30.34 0.00 32.48
C ASN A 53 -29.53 0.25 31.18
N ASN A 54 -28.83 1.38 31.15
CA ASN A 54 -28.01 1.87 30.02
C ASN A 54 -26.61 1.21 29.89
N SER A 55 -26.36 0.05 30.51
CA SER A 55 -25.08 -0.67 30.39
C SER A 55 -25.10 -1.78 29.32
N ASP A 56 -26.28 -2.29 28.97
CA ASP A 56 -26.38 -3.49 28.14
C ASP A 56 -26.44 -3.15 26.64
N ASN A 57 -26.90 -1.94 26.29
CA ASN A 57 -26.98 -1.46 24.91
C ASN A 57 -25.62 -1.22 24.22
N PHE A 58 -24.53 -1.05 24.97
CA PHE A 58 -23.20 -0.84 24.39
C PHE A 58 -22.71 -2.11 23.68
N PHE A 59 -22.87 -3.28 24.29
CA PHE A 59 -22.42 -4.55 23.71
C PHE A 59 -23.26 -4.96 22.49
N PHE A 60 -24.58 -4.77 22.52
CA PHE A 60 -25.45 -5.23 21.42
C PHE A 60 -25.37 -4.38 20.14
N GLN A 61 -24.94 -3.12 20.19
CA GLN A 61 -24.82 -2.26 19.00
C GLN A 61 -23.36 -2.04 18.53
N PHE A 62 -22.41 -2.03 19.46
CA PHE A 62 -20.99 -1.80 19.14
C PHE A 62 -20.31 -3.06 18.59
N VAL A 63 -20.58 -4.23 19.18
CA VAL A 63 -19.91 -5.48 18.79
C VAL A 63 -20.22 -5.87 17.33
N PRO A 64 -21.46 -5.82 16.82
CA PRO A 64 -21.75 -6.17 15.43
C PRO A 64 -21.10 -5.21 14.44
N SER A 65 -21.10 -3.91 14.74
CA SER A 65 -20.51 -2.88 13.89
C SER A 65 -18.98 -2.97 13.88
N PHE A 66 -18.36 -3.25 15.03
CA PHE A 66 -16.92 -3.52 15.12
C PHE A 66 -16.51 -4.79 14.38
N LEU A 67 -17.23 -5.90 14.56
CA LEU A 67 -16.97 -7.16 13.88
C LEU A 67 -17.12 -7.05 12.36
N SER A 68 -18.11 -6.29 11.88
CA SER A 68 -18.28 -6.00 10.46
C SER A 68 -17.07 -5.22 9.89
N ARG A 69 -16.64 -4.16 10.60
CA ARG A 69 -15.44 -3.39 10.24
C ARG A 69 -14.18 -4.25 10.25
N LEU A 70 -14.03 -5.11 11.26
CA LEU A 70 -12.93 -6.06 11.35
C LEU A 70 -12.96 -7.07 10.20
N GLY A 71 -14.14 -7.57 9.83
CA GLY A 71 -14.33 -8.47 8.68
C GLY A 71 -13.91 -7.82 7.36
N ILE A 72 -14.21 -6.53 7.16
CA ILE A 72 -13.74 -5.77 6.00
C ILE A 72 -12.21 -5.70 5.98
N ILE A 73 -11.57 -5.38 7.12
CA ILE A 73 -10.10 -5.36 7.20
C ILE A 73 -9.52 -6.76 6.96
N LEU A 74 -10.14 -7.80 7.53
CA LEU A 74 -9.68 -9.18 7.41
C LEU A 74 -9.76 -9.68 5.96
N SER A 75 -10.76 -9.22 5.20
CA SER A 75 -10.89 -9.53 3.77
C SER A 75 -9.67 -9.07 2.94
N LEU A 76 -8.94 -8.06 3.41
CA LEU A 76 -7.74 -7.54 2.75
C LEU A 76 -6.53 -8.47 2.88
N LEU A 77 -6.51 -9.42 3.82
CA LEU A 77 -5.42 -10.41 3.91
C LEU A 77 -5.32 -11.27 2.65
N THR A 78 -6.44 -11.45 1.94
CA THR A 78 -6.48 -12.21 0.68
C THR A 78 -6.17 -11.34 -0.55
N LEU A 79 -6.02 -10.02 -0.37
CA LEU A 79 -5.74 -9.10 -1.46
C LEU A 79 -4.24 -9.10 -1.76
N SER A 80 -3.88 -9.06 -3.05
CA SER A 80 -2.53 -8.75 -3.51
C SER A 80 -2.39 -7.23 -3.71
N PRO A 81 -1.93 -6.44 -2.71
CA PRO A 81 -1.99 -4.98 -2.74
C PRO A 81 -1.23 -4.33 -3.91
N PHE A 82 -0.24 -5.04 -4.47
CA PHE A 82 0.62 -4.55 -5.54
C PHE A 82 0.27 -5.10 -6.93
N SER A 83 -0.81 -5.86 -7.09
CA SER A 83 -1.12 -6.51 -8.37
C SER A 83 -1.36 -5.54 -9.53
N LYS A 84 -1.86 -4.33 -9.24
CA LYS A 84 -2.07 -3.30 -10.25
C LYS A 84 -0.94 -2.26 -10.31
N LEU A 85 0.09 -2.33 -9.47
CA LEU A 85 1.16 -1.32 -9.42
C LEU A 85 2.10 -1.46 -10.63
N THR A 86 2.32 -0.37 -11.37
CA THR A 86 3.27 -0.34 -12.51
C THR A 86 4.51 0.49 -12.18
N THR A 87 5.53 0.40 -13.03
CA THR A 87 6.74 1.24 -12.92
C THR A 87 6.44 2.72 -13.14
N ASP A 88 5.43 3.03 -13.95
CA ASP A 88 5.03 4.40 -14.24
C ASP A 88 4.50 5.10 -12.98
N ASP A 89 3.73 4.38 -12.16
CA ASP A 89 3.22 4.84 -10.86
C ASP A 89 4.35 5.21 -9.87
N LEU A 90 5.52 4.58 -10.00
CA LEU A 90 6.72 4.88 -9.18
C LEU A 90 7.52 6.07 -9.70
N SER A 91 7.45 6.35 -11.01
CA SER A 91 8.15 7.47 -11.65
C SER A 91 7.31 8.75 -11.74
N GLY A 92 5.99 8.64 -11.54
CA GLY A 92 5.04 9.73 -11.67
C GLY A 92 5.19 10.86 -10.65
N GLU A 93 4.37 11.90 -10.83
CA GLU A 93 4.29 13.02 -9.91
C GLU A 93 3.80 12.57 -8.53
N THR A 94 4.57 12.92 -7.49
CA THR A 94 4.24 12.54 -6.12
C THR A 94 3.37 13.60 -5.46
N PRO A 95 2.24 13.23 -4.85
CA PRO A 95 1.50 14.14 -3.99
C PRO A 95 2.35 14.63 -2.82
N SER A 96 2.24 15.92 -2.49
CA SER A 96 2.91 16.53 -1.33
C SER A 96 2.55 15.81 -0.03
N TRP A 97 3.48 15.76 0.92
CA TRP A 97 3.28 15.06 2.20
C TRP A 97 2.14 15.64 3.05
N THR A 98 2.06 16.96 3.14
CA THR A 98 1.14 17.64 4.04
C THR A 98 -0.27 17.71 3.47
N SER A 99 -0.44 18.40 2.32
CA SER A 99 -1.75 18.59 1.72
C SER A 99 -2.22 17.39 0.89
N GLY A 100 -1.31 16.67 0.24
CA GLY A 100 -1.63 15.56 -0.65
C GLY A 100 -1.79 14.21 0.05
N TYR A 101 -0.76 13.78 0.77
CA TYR A 101 -0.69 12.49 1.44
C TYR A 101 -1.53 12.50 2.73
N LEU A 102 -1.16 13.32 3.72
CA LEU A 102 -1.94 13.43 4.96
C LEU A 102 -3.30 14.06 4.70
N GLY A 103 -3.36 15.21 4.03
CA GLY A 103 -4.61 15.91 3.70
C GLY A 103 -5.46 16.29 4.93
N ASN A 104 -6.68 16.75 4.68
CA ASN A 104 -7.64 17.08 5.74
C ASN A 104 -8.38 15.84 6.24
N PHE A 105 -8.89 15.89 7.49
CA PHE A 105 -9.69 14.82 8.11
C PHE A 105 -10.89 14.36 7.26
N GLY A 106 -11.51 15.27 6.50
CA GLY A 106 -12.63 14.94 5.60
C GLY A 106 -12.25 14.02 4.41
N SER A 107 -10.96 13.84 4.15
CA SER A 107 -10.41 12.96 3.09
C SER A 107 -10.40 11.48 3.51
N TYR A 108 -10.70 11.20 4.78
CA TYR A 108 -10.76 9.84 5.31
C TYR A 108 -12.21 9.40 5.54
N SER A 109 -12.51 8.14 5.27
CA SER A 109 -13.72 7.47 5.72
C SER A 109 -13.51 5.98 5.81
N PHE A 110 -14.23 5.33 6.73
CA PHE A 110 -14.21 3.88 6.81
C PHE A 110 -14.93 3.29 5.57
N PRO A 111 -14.39 2.24 4.92
CA PRO A 111 -15.05 1.60 3.78
C PRO A 111 -16.35 0.91 4.20
N SER A 112 -17.39 1.02 3.39
CA SER A 112 -18.70 0.41 3.62
C SER A 112 -18.73 -1.08 3.25
N SER A 113 -17.82 -1.54 2.38
CA SER A 113 -17.71 -2.94 1.95
C SER A 113 -16.26 -3.39 1.71
N ALA A 114 -16.05 -4.72 1.69
CA ALA A 114 -14.77 -5.34 1.36
C ALA A 114 -14.28 -4.95 -0.05
N GLU A 115 -15.17 -4.94 -1.04
CA GLU A 115 -14.83 -4.55 -2.41
C GLU A 115 -14.43 -3.09 -2.50
N GLN A 116 -15.12 -2.20 -1.77
CA GLN A 116 -14.71 -0.79 -1.69
C GLN A 116 -13.33 -0.64 -1.03
N ALA A 117 -13.06 -1.38 0.04
CA ALA A 117 -11.75 -1.38 0.70
C ALA A 117 -10.64 -1.83 -0.27
N ARG A 118 -10.89 -2.89 -1.05
CA ARG A 118 -9.96 -3.39 -2.07
C ARG A 118 -9.67 -2.36 -3.15
N LEU A 119 -10.71 -1.70 -3.68
CA LEU A 119 -10.56 -0.63 -4.67
C LEU A 119 -9.76 0.55 -4.13
N ARG A 120 -10.07 1.00 -2.91
CA ARG A 120 -9.31 2.07 -2.23
C ARG A 120 -7.85 1.70 -2.05
N VAL A 121 -7.56 0.49 -1.60
CA VAL A 121 -6.18 0.02 -1.42
C VAL A 121 -5.41 0.05 -2.73
N GLN A 122 -5.94 -0.58 -3.78
CA GLN A 122 -5.26 -0.65 -5.07
C GLN A 122 -4.99 0.74 -5.66
N GLU A 123 -5.95 1.66 -5.58
CA GLU A 123 -5.79 2.99 -6.16
C GLU A 123 -4.88 3.90 -5.34
N ASN A 124 -5.04 3.90 -4.02
CA ASN A 124 -4.19 4.71 -3.15
C ASN A 124 -2.75 4.19 -3.14
N ILE A 125 -2.52 2.88 -3.28
CA ILE A 125 -1.17 2.31 -3.43
C ILE A 125 -0.48 2.83 -4.68
N LYS A 126 -1.16 2.86 -5.83
CA LYS A 126 -0.62 3.44 -7.06
C LYS A 126 -0.26 4.91 -6.88
N ARG A 127 -1.23 5.70 -6.42
CA ARG A 127 -1.09 7.15 -6.33
C ARG A 127 -0.01 7.59 -5.35
N TYR A 128 0.13 6.88 -4.23
CA TYR A 128 1.04 7.25 -3.14
C TYR A 128 2.26 6.32 -3.07
N ALA A 129 2.56 5.57 -4.13
CA ALA A 129 3.61 4.55 -4.14
C ALA A 129 4.96 5.08 -3.64
N ARG A 130 5.40 6.24 -4.15
CA ARG A 130 6.65 6.89 -3.72
C ARG A 130 6.59 7.38 -2.27
N ASN A 131 5.46 7.88 -1.77
CA ASN A 131 5.32 8.28 -0.37
C ASN A 131 5.44 7.08 0.56
N TYR A 132 4.84 5.93 0.19
CA TYR A 132 5.02 4.69 0.94
C TYR A 132 6.47 4.17 0.88
N ALA A 133 7.13 4.27 -0.27
CA ALA A 133 8.54 3.93 -0.40
C ALA A 133 9.43 4.83 0.49
N SER A 134 9.15 6.12 0.55
CA SER A 134 9.84 7.05 1.45
C SER A 134 9.54 6.77 2.93
N LEU A 135 8.30 6.39 3.30
CA LEU A 135 8.00 5.92 4.66
C LEU A 135 8.78 4.64 5.02
N PHE A 136 8.93 3.72 4.07
CA PHE A 136 9.77 2.53 4.27
C PHE A 136 11.21 2.91 4.58
N ILE A 137 11.81 3.79 3.77
CA ILE A 137 13.18 4.25 3.99
C ILE A 137 13.31 4.94 5.36
N LEU A 138 12.34 5.77 5.73
CA LEU A 138 12.33 6.46 7.02
C LEU A 138 12.27 5.47 8.20
N PHE A 139 11.31 4.55 8.21
CA PHE A 139 11.20 3.56 9.28
C PHE A 139 12.36 2.57 9.30
N PHE A 140 12.95 2.26 8.14
CA PHE A 140 14.17 1.47 8.06
C PHE A 140 15.35 2.22 8.70
N ALA A 141 15.54 3.50 8.40
CA ALA A 141 16.57 4.32 9.03
C ALA A 141 16.35 4.44 10.55
N CYS A 142 15.11 4.65 11.00
CA CYS A 142 14.78 4.65 12.44
C CYS A 142 15.07 3.30 13.10
N SER A 143 14.73 2.19 12.44
CA SER A 143 14.99 0.83 12.95
C SER A 143 16.49 0.54 13.06
N LEU A 144 17.27 0.97 12.07
CA LEU A 144 18.73 0.87 12.10
C LEU A 144 19.34 1.72 13.22
N TYR A 145 18.83 2.94 13.43
CA TYR A 145 19.30 3.81 14.50
C TYR A 145 19.09 3.19 15.89
N GLN A 146 17.97 2.48 16.10
CA GLN A 146 17.70 1.77 17.35
C GLN A 146 18.52 0.47 17.50
N MET A 147 19.10 -0.05 16.43
CA MET A 147 19.86 -1.30 16.41
C MET A 147 21.30 -1.08 15.93
N PRO A 148 22.21 -0.62 16.81
CA PRO A 148 23.58 -0.25 16.43
C PRO A 148 24.36 -1.43 15.84
N VAL A 149 24.11 -2.66 16.28
CA VAL A 149 24.73 -3.87 15.70
C VAL A 149 24.32 -4.08 14.24
N ALA A 150 23.04 -3.86 13.91
CA ALA A 150 22.55 -3.95 12.54
C ALA A 150 23.13 -2.83 11.66
N LEU A 151 23.26 -1.61 12.22
CA LEU A 151 23.92 -0.50 11.54
C LEU A 151 25.39 -0.82 11.21
N VAL A 152 26.14 -1.37 12.17
CA VAL A 152 27.52 -1.82 11.95
C VAL A 152 27.59 -2.89 10.88
N GLY A 153 26.65 -3.83 10.83
CA GLY A 153 26.61 -4.83 9.78
C GLY A 153 26.33 -4.27 8.39
N LEU A 154 25.46 -3.27 8.29
CA LEU A 154 25.19 -2.60 7.03
C LEU A 154 26.44 -1.84 6.56
N LEU A 155 27.06 -1.05 7.45
CA LEU A 155 28.31 -0.35 7.17
C LEU A 155 29.45 -1.29 6.81
N SER A 156 29.61 -2.40 7.53
CA SER A 156 30.62 -3.42 7.25
C SER A 156 30.39 -4.08 5.89
N SER A 157 29.14 -4.34 5.51
CA SER A 157 28.83 -4.88 4.18
C SER A 157 29.18 -3.89 3.07
N LEU A 158 28.88 -2.60 3.23
CA LEU A 158 29.25 -1.56 2.28
C LEU A 158 30.78 -1.44 2.15
N ALA A 159 31.47 -1.38 3.29
CA ALA A 159 32.93 -1.33 3.33
C ALA A 159 33.58 -2.56 2.68
N LEU A 160 33.00 -3.76 2.86
CA LEU A 160 33.47 -4.97 2.20
C LEU A 160 33.36 -4.88 0.68
N TRP A 161 32.24 -4.37 0.16
CA TRP A 161 32.04 -4.17 -1.28
C TRP A 161 32.95 -3.08 -1.85
N ASP A 162 33.16 -1.99 -1.14
CA ASP A 162 34.09 -0.93 -1.54
C ASP A 162 35.54 -1.43 -1.56
N LEU A 163 35.96 -2.18 -0.55
CA LEU A 163 37.27 -2.82 -0.51
C LEU A 163 37.44 -3.82 -1.65
N PHE A 164 36.43 -4.65 -1.90
CA PHE A 164 36.44 -5.59 -3.01
C PHE A 164 36.58 -4.88 -4.36
N ARG A 165 35.84 -3.79 -4.57
CA ARG A 165 35.95 -2.95 -5.77
C ARG A 165 37.36 -2.38 -5.93
N PHE A 166 37.91 -1.80 -4.87
CA PHE A 166 39.27 -1.27 -4.87
C PHE A 166 40.32 -2.34 -5.22
N CYS A 167 40.22 -3.54 -4.63
CA CYS A 167 41.09 -4.67 -4.96
C CYS A 167 40.91 -5.14 -6.41
N SER A 168 39.67 -5.20 -6.89
CA SER A 168 39.36 -5.58 -8.27
C SER A 168 40.01 -4.63 -9.28
N ASP A 169 39.91 -3.33 -9.04
CA ASP A 169 40.50 -2.30 -9.88
C ASP A 169 42.04 -2.34 -9.80
N ARG A 170 42.62 -2.53 -8.61
CA ARG A 170 44.07 -2.55 -8.38
C ARG A 170 44.77 -3.77 -9.00
N TRP A 171 44.16 -4.96 -8.93
CA TRP A 171 44.74 -6.20 -9.46
C TRP A 171 44.25 -6.56 -10.87
N GLY A 172 43.32 -5.80 -11.44
CA GLY A 172 42.81 -6.02 -12.79
C GLY A 172 42.07 -7.36 -12.93
N PHE A 173 41.29 -7.76 -11.93
CA PHE A 173 40.52 -9.02 -11.97
C PHE A 173 39.50 -9.06 -13.11
N GLU A 174 39.15 -7.90 -13.70
CA GLU A 174 38.36 -7.77 -14.92
C GLU A 174 38.95 -8.53 -16.13
N ARG A 175 40.27 -8.78 -16.14
CA ARG A 175 40.93 -9.52 -17.23
C ARG A 175 40.72 -11.03 -17.16
N HIS A 176 40.23 -11.55 -16.03
CA HIS A 176 40.05 -12.99 -15.77
C HIS A 176 38.60 -13.27 -15.34
N PRO A 177 37.70 -13.64 -16.28
CA PRO A 177 36.26 -13.70 -16.01
C PRO A 177 35.90 -14.75 -14.95
N VAL A 178 36.58 -15.90 -14.93
CA VAL A 178 36.31 -16.98 -13.96
C VAL A 178 36.71 -16.55 -12.54
N THR A 179 37.93 -16.01 -12.37
CA THR A 179 38.42 -15.53 -11.06
C THR A 179 37.53 -14.45 -10.49
N ARG A 180 37.13 -13.49 -11.33
CA ARG A 180 36.19 -12.44 -10.95
C ARG A 180 34.86 -13.01 -10.48
N GLN A 181 34.30 -13.98 -11.21
CA GLN A 181 33.03 -14.58 -10.86
C GLN A 181 33.10 -15.34 -9.53
N VAL A 182 34.18 -16.11 -9.30
CA VAL A 182 34.40 -16.79 -8.00
C VAL A 182 34.50 -15.77 -6.87
N LEU A 183 35.26 -14.69 -7.05
CA LEU A 183 35.46 -13.69 -6.00
C LEU A 183 34.17 -12.93 -5.68
N VAL A 184 33.39 -12.55 -6.69
CA VAL A 184 32.05 -11.97 -6.50
C VAL A 184 31.14 -12.91 -5.71
N ARG A 185 31.15 -14.21 -6.02
CA ARG A 185 30.36 -15.21 -5.28
C ARG A 185 30.82 -15.34 -3.83
N THR A 186 32.14 -15.31 -3.57
CA THR A 186 32.69 -15.32 -2.22
C THR A 186 32.27 -14.09 -1.43
N VAL A 187 32.39 -12.88 -2.01
CA VAL A 187 31.98 -11.62 -1.38
C VAL A 187 30.46 -11.58 -1.14
N GLN A 188 29.66 -12.10 -2.08
CA GLN A 188 28.21 -12.28 -1.89
C GLN A 188 27.92 -13.20 -0.69
N CYS A 189 28.58 -14.35 -0.59
CA CYS A 189 28.41 -15.28 0.53
C CYS A 189 28.80 -14.62 1.87
N ALA A 190 29.97 -13.96 1.92
CA ALA A 190 30.42 -13.23 3.09
C ALA A 190 29.43 -12.11 3.49
N THR A 191 28.88 -11.38 2.53
CA THR A 191 27.84 -10.37 2.76
C THR A 191 26.62 -11.00 3.42
N VAL A 192 26.11 -12.12 2.90
CA VAL A 192 24.95 -12.80 3.48
C VAL A 192 25.22 -13.22 4.93
N VAL A 193 26.40 -13.78 5.20
CA VAL A 193 26.81 -14.17 6.57
C VAL A 193 26.85 -12.96 7.50
N ILE A 194 27.46 -11.85 7.08
CA ILE A 194 27.52 -10.58 7.84
C ILE A 194 26.10 -10.09 8.14
N LEU A 195 25.22 -10.05 7.13
CA LEU A 195 23.85 -9.57 7.28
C LEU A 195 23.02 -10.44 8.24
N LEU A 196 23.26 -11.76 8.25
CA LEU A 196 22.61 -12.71 9.15
C LEU A 196 23.11 -12.57 10.59
N LEU A 197 24.43 -12.54 10.80
CA LEU A 197 25.03 -12.45 12.13
C LEU A 197 24.70 -11.12 12.81
N LEU A 198 24.63 -10.03 12.04
CA LEU A 198 24.42 -8.68 12.57
C LEU A 198 22.93 -8.29 12.66
N LYS A 199 22.02 -9.26 12.54
CA LYS A 199 20.58 -9.12 12.82
C LYS A 199 19.87 -8.05 11.97
N ILE A 200 20.40 -7.71 10.80
CA ILE A 200 19.78 -6.73 9.88
C ILE A 200 18.38 -7.18 9.44
N GLN A 201 18.16 -8.50 9.40
CA GLN A 201 16.85 -9.10 9.15
C GLN A 201 15.76 -8.55 10.09
N MET A 202 16.09 -8.30 11.36
CA MET A 202 15.13 -7.75 12.33
C MET A 202 14.79 -6.29 12.02
N ALA A 203 15.80 -5.49 11.60
CA ALA A 203 15.59 -4.11 11.19
C ALA A 203 14.71 -3.99 9.94
N ILE A 204 14.96 -4.85 8.95
CA ILE A 204 14.14 -4.96 7.75
C ILE A 204 12.72 -5.40 8.12
N PHE A 205 12.58 -6.41 8.99
CA PHE A 205 11.29 -6.93 9.41
C PHE A 205 10.43 -5.86 10.10
N TYR A 206 10.98 -5.13 11.08
CA TYR A 206 10.24 -4.07 11.75
C TYR A 206 9.87 -2.93 10.80
N ALA A 207 10.81 -2.49 9.96
CA ALA A 207 10.54 -1.45 8.97
C ALA A 207 9.40 -1.87 8.02
N LEU A 208 9.47 -3.09 7.46
CA LEU A 208 8.43 -3.64 6.59
C LEU A 208 7.09 -3.74 7.31
N ALA A 209 7.07 -4.30 8.53
CA ALA A 209 5.83 -4.49 9.28
C ALA A 209 5.14 -3.15 9.57
N VAL A 210 5.88 -2.17 10.06
CA VAL A 210 5.33 -0.84 10.39
C VAL A 210 4.90 -0.11 9.12
N THR A 211 5.71 -0.08 8.06
CA THR A 211 5.31 0.57 6.80
C THR A 211 4.10 -0.10 6.18
N TYR A 212 4.05 -1.43 6.18
CA TYR A 212 2.94 -2.19 5.63
C TYR A 212 1.63 -1.89 6.39
N ALA A 213 1.68 -1.86 7.72
CA ALA A 213 0.53 -1.52 8.54
C ALA A 213 0.03 -0.08 8.27
N VAL A 214 0.94 0.90 8.25
CA VAL A 214 0.62 2.30 7.96
C VAL A 214 0.06 2.46 6.55
N MET A 215 0.67 1.81 5.57
CA MET A 215 0.24 1.83 4.17
C MET A 215 -1.16 1.24 4.03
N MET A 216 -1.42 0.05 4.58
CA MET A 216 -2.74 -0.59 4.50
C MET A 216 -3.80 0.25 5.20
N LEU A 217 -3.51 0.79 6.38
CA LEU A 217 -4.44 1.66 7.10
C LEU A 217 -4.73 2.95 6.33
N HIS A 218 -3.69 3.62 5.84
CA HIS A 218 -3.84 4.84 5.06
C HIS A 218 -4.60 4.58 3.75
N ALA A 219 -4.22 3.55 3.00
CA ALA A 219 -4.81 3.23 1.70
C ALA A 219 -6.27 2.78 1.79
N THR A 220 -6.68 2.11 2.88
CA THR A 220 -8.08 1.70 3.11
C THR A 220 -8.97 2.86 3.52
N LEU A 221 -8.49 3.72 4.41
CA LEU A 221 -9.26 4.83 4.97
C LEU A 221 -9.29 6.05 4.05
N ARG A 222 -8.29 6.22 3.17
CA ARG A 222 -8.25 7.34 2.23
C ARG A 222 -9.33 7.18 1.17
N LYS A 223 -10.21 8.18 1.04
CA LYS A 223 -11.22 8.22 -0.01
C LYS A 223 -10.56 8.27 -1.39
N LEU A 224 -11.21 7.64 -2.37
CA LEU A 224 -10.83 7.81 -3.77
C LEU A 224 -11.02 9.28 -4.11
N THR A 225 -9.96 9.96 -4.53
CA THR A 225 -10.14 11.31 -5.08
C THR A 225 -10.72 11.18 -6.48
N PRO A 226 -11.76 11.96 -6.82
CA PRO A 226 -12.24 12.04 -8.20
C PRO A 226 -11.07 12.42 -9.11
N MET A 227 -10.91 11.70 -10.23
CA MET A 227 -9.98 12.16 -11.27
C MET A 227 -10.42 13.56 -11.71
N LYS A 228 -9.47 14.48 -11.79
CA LYS A 228 -9.69 15.78 -12.41
C LYS A 228 -10.07 15.49 -13.86
N GLN A 229 -11.35 15.65 -14.21
CA GLN A 229 -11.80 15.46 -15.59
C GLN A 229 -10.87 16.26 -16.52
N PRO A 230 -10.35 15.67 -17.61
CA PRO A 230 -9.68 16.45 -18.62
C PRO A 230 -10.67 17.54 -19.03
N SER A 231 -10.26 18.80 -18.92
CA SER A 231 -11.09 19.94 -19.28
C SER A 231 -11.61 19.67 -20.68
N ARG A 232 -12.92 19.37 -20.81
CA ARG A 232 -13.57 19.25 -22.12
C ARG A 232 -13.19 20.52 -22.87
N GLY A 233 -12.31 20.36 -23.85
CA GLY A 233 -11.91 21.46 -24.72
C GLY A 233 -13.19 22.09 -25.21
N LYS A 234 -13.37 23.38 -24.91
CA LYS A 234 -14.39 24.18 -25.56
C LYS A 234 -13.99 24.18 -27.03
N TRP A 235 -14.61 23.30 -27.81
CA TRP A 235 -14.64 23.42 -29.26
C TRP A 235 -15.29 24.78 -29.53
N LYS A 236 -14.47 25.71 -30.03
CA LYS A 236 -14.92 26.96 -30.65
C LYS A 236 -15.19 26.67 -32.12
#